data_AF-A0A964TB70-F1
#
_entry.id   AF-A0A964TB70-F1
#
_cell.length_a   1.000
_cell.length_b   1.000
_cell.length_c   1.000
_cell.angle_alpha   90.00
_cell.angle_beta   90.00
_cell.angle_gamma   90.00
#
_symmetry.space_group_name_H-M   'P 1'
#
loop_
_entity.id
_entity.type
_entity.pdbx_description
1 polymer ?
#
loop_
_entity_poly.entity_id
_entity_poly.type
_entity_poly.pdbx_seq_one_letter_code
_entity_poly.pdbx_strand_id
1 'polypeptide(L)'
;MITEKQKKEYATLRVEIIDINILSYSFFRKINQLPYAFKNLSRHDVFAEYSALRYMENGLILHLTNLDDDRSKFSFRKIQKELKRSFKDQKTLKKLDSSLKKYRIQINHIKVKHRNDRIAHMNYKEDLNIDQFLAKYLIPIIKTANEIGDFIWGEEINYKFKLGSHEGILDFRNELKKL
;
A
#
# COMPACT_ATOMS: atom_id res chain seq x y z
N MET A 1 -5.41 -13.23 -15.13
CA MET A 1 -6.41 -12.73 -16.10
C MET A 1 -5.74 -12.20 -17.37
N ILE A 2 -4.53 -11.64 -17.25
CA ILE A 2 -3.74 -11.12 -18.38
C ILE A 2 -2.88 -12.19 -19.08
N THR A 3 -2.55 -11.96 -20.35
CA THR A 3 -1.61 -12.77 -21.15
C THR A 3 -0.16 -12.56 -20.73
N GLU A 4 0.77 -13.46 -21.12
CA GLU A 4 2.20 -13.29 -20.83
C GLU A 4 2.82 -12.02 -21.45
N LYS A 5 2.33 -11.59 -22.62
CA LYS A 5 2.72 -10.30 -23.21
C LYS A 5 2.29 -9.14 -22.31
N GLN A 6 1.05 -9.14 -21.84
CA GLN A 6 0.52 -8.13 -20.93
C GLN A 6 1.20 -8.16 -19.56
N LYS A 7 1.63 -9.32 -19.05
CA LYS A 7 2.44 -9.39 -17.81
C LYS A 7 3.74 -8.59 -17.94
N LYS A 8 4.41 -8.63 -19.09
CA LYS A 8 5.60 -7.82 -19.34
C LYS A 8 5.28 -6.33 -19.36
N GLU A 9 4.18 -5.95 -20.02
CA GLU A 9 3.72 -4.56 -20.10
C GLU A 9 3.29 -4.01 -18.73
N TYR A 10 2.70 -4.85 -17.88
CA TYR A 10 2.21 -4.49 -16.55
C TYR A 10 3.17 -4.87 -15.43
N ALA A 11 4.44 -5.15 -15.73
CA ALA A 11 5.43 -5.50 -14.72
C ALA A 11 5.56 -4.44 -13.61
N THR A 12 5.38 -3.16 -13.97
CA THR A 12 5.39 -2.05 -13.00
C THR A 12 4.25 -2.12 -11.99
N LEU A 13 3.07 -2.67 -12.36
CA LEU A 13 2.00 -2.90 -11.39
C LEU A 13 2.42 -3.96 -10.36
N ARG A 14 3.03 -5.06 -10.83
CA ARG A 14 3.51 -6.11 -9.93
C ARG A 14 4.53 -5.56 -8.94
N VAL A 15 5.48 -4.76 -9.41
CA VAL A 15 6.48 -4.10 -8.56
C VAL A 15 5.81 -3.18 -7.55
N GLU A 16 4.86 -2.34 -7.97
CA GLU A 16 4.15 -1.44 -7.06
C GLU A 16 3.41 -2.19 -5.94
N ILE A 17 2.73 -3.30 -6.28
CA ILE A 17 2.06 -4.13 -5.27
C ILE A 17 3.10 -4.73 -4.31
N ILE A 18 4.24 -5.20 -4.80
CA ILE A 18 5.33 -5.71 -3.95
C ILE A 18 5.84 -4.61 -3.00
N ASP A 19 6.11 -3.41 -3.51
CA ASP A 19 6.61 -2.28 -2.72
C ASP A 19 5.62 -1.87 -1.63
N ILE A 20 4.33 -1.82 -1.94
CA ILE A 20 3.27 -1.59 -0.94
C ILE A 20 3.36 -2.63 0.18
N ASN A 21 3.55 -3.91 -0.15
CA ASN A 21 3.58 -4.97 0.86
C ASN A 21 4.84 -4.92 1.73
N ILE A 22 6.00 -4.65 1.14
CA ILE A 22 7.27 -4.46 1.87
C ILE A 22 7.15 -3.26 2.82
N LEU A 23 6.66 -2.13 2.32
CA LEU A 23 6.53 -0.91 3.11
C LEU A 23 5.48 -1.08 4.21
N SER A 24 4.36 -1.74 3.92
CA SER A 24 3.30 -2.00 4.91
C SER A 24 3.82 -2.86 6.04
N TYR A 25 4.51 -3.96 5.72
CA TYR A 25 5.15 -4.81 6.71
C TYR A 25 6.08 -4.01 7.63
N SER A 26 6.97 -3.21 7.03
CA SER A 26 7.95 -2.40 7.75
C SER A 26 7.29 -1.38 8.67
N PHE A 27 6.27 -0.69 8.17
CA PHE A 27 5.50 0.30 8.91
C PHE A 27 4.78 -0.30 10.12
N PHE A 28 3.99 -1.36 9.93
CA PHE A 28 3.24 -1.98 11.01
C PHE A 28 4.14 -2.69 12.02
N ARG A 29 5.23 -3.31 11.57
CA ARG A 29 6.24 -3.88 12.47
C ARG A 29 6.84 -2.79 13.37
N LYS A 30 7.20 -1.64 12.81
CA LYS A 30 7.77 -0.52 13.57
C LYS A 30 6.73 0.10 14.53
N ILE A 31 5.45 0.21 14.13
CA ILE A 31 4.35 0.59 15.04
C ILE A 31 4.29 -0.37 16.24
N ASN A 32 4.32 -1.67 16.01
CA ASN A 32 4.23 -2.68 17.07
C ASN A 32 5.46 -2.66 18.00
N GLN A 33 6.59 -2.11 17.54
CA GLN A 33 7.81 -1.94 18.32
C GLN A 33 7.85 -0.62 19.10
N LEU A 34 6.93 0.33 18.87
CA LEU A 34 6.90 1.61 19.60
C LEU A 34 6.87 1.44 21.12
N PRO A 35 6.05 0.55 21.73
CA PRO A 35 6.06 0.38 23.18
C PRO A 35 7.42 -0.04 23.75
N TYR A 36 8.19 -0.83 22.99
CA TYR A 36 9.55 -1.20 23.35
C TYR A 36 10.50 0.00 23.19
N ALA A 37 10.40 0.72 22.07
CA ALA A 37 11.21 1.91 21.80
C ALA A 37 11.05 2.97 22.90
N PHE A 38 9.83 3.23 23.34
CA PHE A 38 9.54 4.16 24.43
C PHE A 38 10.20 3.80 25.76
N LYS A 39 10.35 2.50 26.05
CA LYS A 39 10.92 2.02 27.31
C LYS A 39 12.44 2.00 27.31
N ASN A 40 13.06 1.84 26.14
CA ASN A 40 14.48 1.46 26.04
C ASN A 40 15.34 2.46 25.25
N LEU A 41 14.75 3.40 24.51
CA LEU A 41 15.49 4.35 23.69
C LEU A 41 15.44 5.76 24.27
N SER A 42 16.36 6.63 23.84
CA SER A 42 16.33 8.04 24.22
C SER A 42 15.16 8.76 23.55
N ARG A 43 14.80 9.94 24.07
CA ARG A 43 13.77 10.79 23.44
C ARG A 43 14.11 11.18 22.00
N HIS A 44 15.38 11.38 21.70
CA HIS A 44 15.83 11.70 20.34
C HIS A 44 15.63 10.51 19.39
N ASP A 45 15.94 9.31 19.87
CA ASP A 45 15.73 8.09 19.08
C ASP A 45 14.24 7.82 18.85
N VAL A 46 13.41 7.99 19.87
CA VAL A 46 11.94 7.88 19.74
C VAL A 46 11.40 8.90 18.74
N PHE A 47 11.92 10.13 18.73
CA PHE A 47 11.56 11.12 17.72
C PHE A 47 11.95 10.69 16.30
N ALA A 48 13.13 10.10 16.12
CA ALA A 48 13.56 9.55 14.84
C ALA A 48 12.64 8.39 14.38
N GLU A 49 12.21 7.55 15.31
CA GLU A 49 11.24 6.47 15.06
C GLU A 49 9.88 7.01 14.57
N TYR A 50 9.32 8.03 15.24
CA TYR A 50 8.09 8.69 14.82
C TYR A 50 8.21 9.36 13.46
N SER A 51 9.33 10.05 13.21
CA SER A 51 9.60 10.68 11.92
C SER A 51 9.64 9.63 10.81
N ALA A 52 10.35 8.52 11.02
CA ALA A 52 10.41 7.41 10.07
C ALA A 52 9.02 6.83 9.80
N LEU A 53 8.22 6.56 10.82
CA LEU A 53 6.85 6.07 10.68
C LEU A 53 5.98 7.03 9.88
N ARG A 54 6.11 8.34 10.09
CA ARG A 54 5.36 9.35 9.34
C ARG A 54 5.71 9.35 7.85
N TYR A 55 6.99 9.25 7.51
CA TYR A 55 7.41 9.13 6.10
C TYR A 55 6.99 7.80 5.48
N MET A 56 7.02 6.70 6.23
CA MET A 56 6.52 5.41 5.76
C MET A 56 5.01 5.45 5.50
N GLU A 57 4.21 6.04 6.40
CA GLU A 57 2.78 6.27 6.19
C GLU A 57 2.51 7.11 4.95
N ASN A 58 3.22 8.22 4.78
CA ASN A 58 3.09 9.09 3.61
C ASN A 58 3.43 8.33 2.31
N GLY A 59 4.50 7.52 2.35
CA GLY A 59 4.88 6.64 1.24
C GLY A 59 3.76 5.65 0.89
N LEU A 60 3.19 4.96 1.89
CA LEU A 60 2.07 4.06 1.68
C LEU A 60 0.88 4.76 1.04
N ILE A 61 0.48 5.91 1.55
CA ILE A 61 -0.63 6.70 1.02
C ILE A 61 -0.35 7.13 -0.43
N LEU A 62 0.89 7.50 -0.74
CA LEU A 62 1.32 7.88 -2.09
C LEU A 62 1.23 6.69 -3.06
N HIS A 63 1.82 5.54 -2.71
CA HIS A 63 1.75 4.33 -3.53
C HIS A 63 0.29 3.90 -3.80
N LEU A 64 -0.53 3.85 -2.74
CA LEU A 64 -1.95 3.55 -2.86
C LEU A 64 -2.70 4.60 -3.72
N THR A 65 -2.34 5.87 -3.61
CA THR A 65 -2.91 6.93 -4.44
C THR A 65 -2.55 6.77 -5.91
N ASN A 66 -1.31 6.40 -6.21
CA ASN A 66 -0.82 6.22 -7.57
C ASN A 66 -1.49 5.04 -8.29
N LEU A 67 -1.95 4.02 -7.55
CA LEU A 67 -2.79 2.94 -8.11
C LEU A 67 -4.15 3.46 -8.63
N ASP A 68 -4.66 4.60 -8.15
CA ASP A 68 -5.92 5.24 -8.60
C ASP A 68 -5.69 6.41 -9.58
N ASP A 69 -4.45 6.89 -9.74
CA ASP A 69 -4.12 8.01 -10.63
C ASP A 69 -4.03 7.56 -12.10
N ASP A 70 -4.83 8.13 -13.00
CA ASP A 70 -4.81 7.84 -14.44
C ASP A 70 -3.46 8.19 -15.11
N ARG A 71 -2.62 9.03 -14.49
CA ARG A 71 -1.29 9.42 -15.00
C ARG A 71 -0.20 8.43 -14.62
N SER A 72 -0.44 7.55 -13.63
CA SER A 72 0.55 6.57 -13.19
C SER A 72 0.73 5.44 -14.21
N LYS A 73 1.97 4.95 -14.36
CA LYS A 73 2.30 3.80 -15.23
C LYS A 73 1.71 2.48 -14.73
N PHE A 74 1.41 2.38 -13.44
CA PHE A 74 0.89 1.19 -12.77
C PHE A 74 -0.54 1.39 -12.24
N SER A 75 -1.24 2.39 -12.77
CA SER A 75 -2.63 2.69 -12.43
C SER A 75 -3.58 1.54 -12.76
N PHE A 76 -4.40 1.15 -11.79
CA PHE A 76 -5.47 0.22 -12.04
C PHE A 76 -6.48 0.74 -13.07
N ARG A 77 -6.73 2.05 -13.12
CA ARG A 77 -7.69 2.66 -14.05
C ARG A 77 -7.18 2.58 -15.49
N LYS A 78 -5.88 2.81 -15.69
CA LYS A 78 -5.24 2.65 -16.99
C LYS A 78 -5.31 1.21 -17.46
N ILE A 79 -4.93 0.27 -16.60
CA ILE A 79 -4.96 -1.17 -16.90
C ILE A 79 -6.38 -1.63 -17.20
N GLN A 80 -7.38 -1.21 -16.41
CA GLN A 80 -8.80 -1.50 -16.65
C GLN A 80 -9.26 -1.04 -18.05
N LYS A 81 -8.89 0.17 -18.49
CA LYS A 81 -9.26 0.70 -19.81
C LYS A 81 -8.69 -0.18 -20.93
N GLU A 82 -7.45 -0.65 -20.78
CA GLU A 82 -6.79 -1.52 -21.75
C GLU A 82 -7.38 -2.94 -21.76
N LEU A 83 -7.72 -3.47 -20.58
CA LEU A 83 -8.40 -4.76 -20.44
C LEU A 83 -9.79 -4.73 -21.07
N LYS A 84 -10.56 -3.66 -20.91
CA LYS A 84 -11.88 -3.51 -21.54
C LYS A 84 -11.82 -3.55 -23.08
N ARG A 85 -10.68 -3.17 -23.68
CA ARG A 85 -10.48 -3.24 -25.14
C ARG A 85 -10.09 -4.64 -25.62
N SER A 86 -9.43 -5.42 -24.78
CA SER A 86 -8.79 -6.69 -25.17
C SER A 86 -9.51 -7.93 -24.64
N PHE A 87 -10.28 -7.81 -23.57
CA PHE A 87 -10.89 -8.93 -22.85
C PHE A 87 -12.39 -9.04 -23.14
N LYS A 88 -12.86 -10.24 -23.51
CA LYS A 88 -14.25 -10.47 -23.94
C LYS A 88 -15.20 -10.86 -22.80
N ASP A 89 -14.70 -11.38 -21.68
CA ASP A 89 -15.54 -11.82 -20.57
C ASP A 89 -16.06 -10.64 -19.74
N GLN A 90 -17.31 -10.27 -20.02
CA GLN A 90 -18.03 -9.19 -19.37
C GLN A 90 -18.27 -9.43 -17.87
N LYS A 91 -18.39 -10.68 -17.41
CA LYS A 91 -18.62 -10.98 -15.99
C LYS A 91 -17.37 -10.67 -15.17
N THR A 92 -16.22 -11.09 -15.69
CA THR A 92 -14.91 -10.80 -15.09
C THR A 92 -14.62 -9.30 -15.07
N LEU A 93 -14.91 -8.59 -16.17
CA LEU A 93 -14.77 -7.12 -16.21
C LEU A 93 -15.68 -6.40 -15.20
N LYS A 94 -16.95 -6.82 -15.06
CA LYS A 94 -17.85 -6.26 -14.03
C LYS A 94 -17.34 -6.46 -12.61
N LYS A 95 -16.72 -7.62 -12.32
CA LYS A 95 -16.11 -7.89 -11.01
C LYS A 95 -14.92 -6.97 -10.75
N LEU A 96 -14.07 -6.75 -11.74
CA LEU A 96 -12.97 -5.78 -11.66
C LEU A 96 -13.50 -4.38 -11.40
N ASP A 97 -14.50 -3.92 -12.16
CA ASP A 97 -15.11 -2.60 -12.03
C ASP A 97 -15.63 -2.35 -10.60
N SER A 98 -16.31 -3.34 -10.01
CA SER A 98 -16.81 -3.26 -8.64
C SER A 98 -15.67 -3.12 -7.62
N SER A 99 -14.61 -3.93 -7.79
CA SER A 99 -13.44 -3.92 -6.90
C SER A 99 -12.70 -2.57 -6.98
N LEU A 100 -12.55 -2.02 -8.18
CA LEU A 100 -11.95 -0.70 -8.40
C LEU A 100 -12.79 0.44 -7.84
N LYS A 101 -14.12 0.35 -7.96
CA LYS A 101 -15.02 1.33 -7.34
C LYS A 101 -14.89 1.32 -5.82
N LYS A 102 -14.85 0.12 -5.21
CA LYS A 102 -14.62 -0.04 -3.77
C LYS A 102 -13.27 0.57 -3.37
N TYR A 103 -12.20 0.23 -4.07
CA TYR A 103 -10.86 0.78 -3.84
C TYR A 103 -10.86 2.31 -3.85
N ARG A 104 -11.46 2.90 -4.89
CA ARG A 104 -11.54 4.35 -5.07
C ARG A 104 -12.24 5.05 -3.91
N ILE A 105 -13.34 4.49 -3.42
CA ILE A 105 -14.07 5.03 -2.26
C ILE A 105 -13.14 5.04 -1.03
N GLN A 106 -12.42 3.95 -0.78
CA GLN A 106 -11.54 3.85 0.38
C GLN A 106 -10.34 4.80 0.28
N ILE A 107 -9.66 4.87 -0.88
CA ILE A 107 -8.49 5.73 -1.04
C ILE A 107 -8.87 7.22 -1.01
N ASN A 108 -10.02 7.61 -1.56
CA ASN A 108 -10.46 9.01 -1.50
C ASN A 108 -10.73 9.47 -0.06
N HIS A 109 -11.27 8.58 0.78
CA HIS A 109 -11.43 8.88 2.20
C HIS A 109 -10.07 9.19 2.86
N ILE A 110 -9.04 8.41 2.54
CA ILE A 110 -7.69 8.64 3.06
C ILE A 110 -7.02 9.87 2.45
N LYS A 111 -7.19 10.14 1.15
CA LYS A 111 -6.66 11.37 0.51
C LYS A 111 -7.19 12.63 1.22
N VAL A 112 -8.49 12.65 1.55
CA VAL A 112 -9.11 13.78 2.25
C VAL A 112 -8.57 13.90 3.67
N LYS A 113 -8.55 12.81 4.44
CA LYS A 113 -7.99 12.81 5.80
C LYS A 113 -6.53 13.24 5.80
N HIS A 114 -5.70 12.63 4.96
CA HIS A 114 -4.29 12.96 4.85
C HIS A 114 -4.08 14.43 4.45
N ARG A 115 -4.84 14.96 3.48
CA ARG A 115 -4.76 16.38 3.13
C ARG A 115 -5.12 17.28 4.31
N ASN A 116 -6.22 17.00 5.00
CA ASN A 116 -6.69 17.83 6.10
C ASN A 116 -5.75 17.75 7.29
N ASP A 117 -5.45 16.53 7.75
CA ASP A 117 -4.69 16.26 8.96
C ASP A 117 -3.18 16.54 8.77
N ARG A 118 -2.68 16.54 7.52
CA ARG A 118 -1.22 16.57 7.26
C ARG A 118 -0.73 17.57 6.24
N ILE A 119 -1.56 18.19 5.41
CA ILE A 119 -1.08 19.10 4.34
C ILE A 119 -1.65 20.51 4.54
N ALA A 120 -2.95 20.63 4.76
CA ALA A 120 -3.66 21.90 4.86
C ALA A 120 -3.39 22.66 6.17
N HIS A 121 -3.04 21.93 7.24
CA HIS A 121 -2.78 22.50 8.57
C HIS A 121 -1.31 22.37 9.01
N MET A 122 -0.36 22.19 8.07
CA MET A 122 1.07 22.19 8.41
C MET A 122 1.57 23.59 8.77
N ASN A 123 1.23 24.04 9.97
CA ASN A 123 2.01 25.02 10.66
C ASN A 123 2.96 24.23 11.57
N TYR A 124 4.14 23.85 11.06
CA TYR A 124 5.16 23.12 11.84
C TYR A 124 5.62 23.85 13.11
N LYS A 125 5.21 25.11 13.27
CA LYS A 125 5.40 25.90 14.49
C LYS A 125 4.42 25.53 15.62
N GLU A 126 3.28 24.95 15.30
CA GLU A 126 2.16 24.71 16.23
C GLU A 126 1.73 23.23 16.27
N ASP A 127 1.87 22.48 15.17
CA ASP A 127 1.52 21.07 15.11
C ASP A 127 2.67 20.16 15.59
N LEU A 128 2.62 19.79 16.86
CA LEU A 128 3.57 18.88 17.52
C LEU A 128 3.10 17.41 17.50
N ASN A 129 1.96 17.09 16.90
CA ASN A 129 1.35 15.75 16.96
C ASN A 129 1.93 14.81 15.89
N ILE A 130 3.21 14.45 16.05
CA ILE A 130 3.90 13.50 15.16
C ILE A 130 3.42 12.05 15.34
N ASP A 131 2.69 11.76 16.40
CA ASP A 131 2.28 10.45 16.87
C ASP A 131 0.90 9.97 16.39
N GLN A 132 0.13 10.84 15.74
CA GLN A 132 -1.17 10.47 15.18
C GLN A 132 -0.99 9.77 13.84
N PHE A 133 -1.41 8.50 13.73
CA PHE A 133 -1.32 7.72 12.49
C PHE A 133 -2.70 7.30 11.97
N LEU A 134 -2.83 7.23 10.65
CA LEU A 134 -3.98 6.70 9.91
C LEU A 134 -3.90 5.18 9.71
N ALA A 135 -2.96 4.50 10.38
CA ALA A 135 -2.67 3.06 10.27
C ALA A 135 -3.91 2.16 10.18
N LYS A 136 -4.91 2.37 11.04
CA LYS A 136 -6.15 1.58 11.09
C LYS A 136 -6.96 1.61 9.78
N TYR A 137 -6.84 2.69 9.01
CA TYR A 137 -7.52 2.85 7.73
C TYR A 137 -6.73 2.29 6.56
N LEU A 138 -5.41 2.06 6.71
CA LEU A 138 -4.55 1.58 5.63
C LEU A 138 -4.75 0.09 5.35
N ILE A 139 -4.89 -0.75 6.39
CA ILE A 139 -4.99 -2.22 6.25
C ILE A 139 -6.10 -2.63 5.26
N PRO A 140 -7.34 -2.14 5.37
CA PRO A 140 -8.39 -2.52 4.42
C PRO A 140 -8.10 -2.10 2.98
N ILE A 141 -7.36 -1.00 2.78
CA ILE A 141 -7.04 -0.46 1.46
C ILE A 141 -5.93 -1.28 0.81
N ILE A 142 -4.88 -1.60 1.59
CA ILE A 142 -3.79 -2.49 1.18
C ILE A 142 -4.36 -3.85 0.78
N LYS A 143 -5.28 -4.40 1.57
CA LYS A 143 -5.96 -5.66 1.24
C LYS A 143 -6.73 -5.56 -0.08
N THR A 144 -7.52 -4.50 -0.28
CA THR A 144 -8.24 -4.30 -1.55
C THR A 144 -7.28 -4.14 -2.74
N ALA A 145 -6.18 -3.38 -2.59
CA ALA A 145 -5.16 -3.21 -3.64
C ALA A 145 -4.55 -4.55 -4.05
N ASN A 146 -4.18 -5.35 -3.05
CA ASN A 146 -3.67 -6.70 -3.21
C ASN A 146 -4.66 -7.62 -3.94
N GLU A 147 -5.93 -7.64 -3.52
CA GLU A 147 -6.99 -8.43 -4.17
C GLU A 147 -7.17 -8.05 -5.65
N ILE A 148 -7.09 -6.76 -5.98
CA ILE A 148 -7.16 -6.26 -7.36
C ILE A 148 -5.91 -6.68 -8.14
N GLY A 149 -4.73 -6.52 -7.55
CA GLY A 149 -3.45 -6.91 -8.15
C GLY A 149 -3.44 -8.40 -8.51
N ASP A 150 -3.76 -9.27 -7.55
CA ASP A 150 -3.84 -10.72 -7.75
C ASP A 150 -4.88 -11.07 -8.82
N PHE A 151 -6.04 -10.41 -8.81
CA PHE A 151 -7.10 -10.66 -9.79
C PHE A 151 -6.65 -10.31 -11.22
N ILE A 152 -6.01 -9.16 -11.40
CA ILE A 152 -5.46 -8.75 -12.70
C ILE A 152 -4.38 -9.74 -13.15
N TRP A 153 -3.44 -10.02 -12.26
CA TRP A 153 -2.29 -10.88 -12.55
C TRP A 153 -2.71 -12.33 -12.83
N GLY A 154 -3.74 -12.81 -12.15
CA GLY A 154 -4.27 -14.18 -12.22
C GLY A 154 -3.67 -15.15 -11.20
N GLU A 155 -2.80 -14.67 -10.32
CA GLU A 155 -2.12 -15.42 -9.27
C GLU A 155 -1.76 -14.46 -8.13
N GLU A 156 -1.44 -14.97 -6.94
CA GLU A 156 -1.01 -14.14 -5.82
C GLU A 156 0.31 -13.43 -6.16
N ILE A 157 0.29 -12.09 -6.17
CA ILE A 157 1.52 -11.30 -6.27
C ILE A 157 2.19 -11.35 -4.90
N ASN A 158 3.27 -12.12 -4.84
CA ASN A 158 4.03 -12.34 -3.62
C ASN A 158 5.53 -12.10 -3.87
N TYR A 159 6.20 -11.51 -2.88
CA TYR A 159 7.63 -11.39 -2.80
C TYR A 159 8.09 -11.88 -1.44
N LYS A 160 9.16 -12.68 -1.46
CA LYS A 160 9.73 -13.31 -0.28
C LYS A 160 11.18 -12.87 -0.14
N PHE A 161 11.60 -12.56 1.07
CA PHE A 161 12.96 -12.18 1.37
C PHE A 161 13.62 -13.25 2.25
N LYS A 162 14.80 -13.73 1.85
CA LYS A 162 15.57 -14.66 2.66
C LYS A 162 16.33 -13.85 3.71
N LEU A 163 15.99 -14.02 4.99
CA LEU A 163 16.62 -13.28 6.09
C LEU A 163 18.05 -13.77 6.34
N GLY A 164 18.24 -15.08 6.24
CA GLY A 164 19.52 -15.75 6.40
C GLY A 164 19.35 -17.25 6.25
N SER A 165 20.45 -17.99 6.15
CA SER A 165 20.38 -19.46 6.02
C SER A 165 19.74 -20.15 7.23
N HIS A 166 19.78 -19.52 8.40
CA HIS A 166 19.23 -20.05 9.66
C HIS A 166 17.94 -19.35 10.12
N GLU A 167 17.63 -18.17 9.59
CA GLU A 167 16.48 -17.34 10.01
C GLU A 167 15.24 -17.53 9.13
N GLY A 168 15.41 -18.23 8.00
CA GLY A 168 14.31 -18.60 7.12
C GLY A 168 13.91 -17.52 6.11
N ILE A 169 12.64 -17.58 5.70
CA ILE A 169 12.09 -16.77 4.62
C ILE A 169 10.95 -15.90 5.17
N LEU A 170 11.08 -14.59 4.99
CA LEU A 170 10.05 -13.62 5.27
C LEU A 170 9.12 -13.46 4.07
N ASP A 171 7.83 -13.67 4.28
CA ASP A 171 6.78 -13.45 3.28
C ASP A 171 5.92 -12.25 3.68
N PHE A 172 6.10 -11.14 2.99
CA PHE A 172 5.44 -9.87 3.35
C PHE A 172 3.91 -9.96 3.26
N ARG A 173 3.36 -10.72 2.30
CA ARG A 173 1.91 -10.90 2.15
C ARG A 173 1.33 -11.67 3.32
N ASN A 174 2.01 -12.73 3.74
CA ASN A 174 1.54 -13.56 4.85
C ASN A 174 1.68 -12.86 6.19
N GLU A 175 2.73 -12.09 6.41
CA GLU A 175 2.85 -11.27 7.61
C GLU A 175 1.76 -10.20 7.68
N LEU A 176 1.40 -9.57 6.56
CA LEU A 176 0.30 -8.60 6.52
C LEU A 176 -1.07 -9.21 6.84
N LYS A 177 -1.30 -10.49 6.52
CA LYS A 177 -2.55 -11.19 6.86
C LYS A 177 -2.71 -11.43 8.37
N LYS A 178 -1.64 -11.32 9.16
CA LYS A 178 -1.63 -11.51 10.62
C LYS A 178 -1.90 -10.22 11.40
N LEU A 179 -1.86 -9.07 10.73
CA LEU A 179 -2.14 -7.74 11.28
C LEU A 179 -3.64 -7.45 11.25
#